data_AF-A0A7W2KL58-F1
#
_entry.id   AF-A0A7W2KL58-F1
#
_cell.length_a   1.000
_cell.length_b   1.000
_cell.length_c   1.000
_cell.angle_alpha   90.00
_cell.angle_beta   90.00
_cell.angle_gamma   90.00
#
_symmetry.space_group_name_H-M   'P 1'
#
loop_
_entity.id
_entity.type
_entity.pdbx_description
1 polymer ?
#
loop_
_entity_poly.entity_id
_entity_poly.type
_entity_poly.pdbx_seq_one_letter_code
_entity_poly.pdbx_strand_id
1 'polypeptide(L)'
;ADVMECNAVAGSKKTPAKWEAQLANTVSRAYACKVLFASGIGRWNFIGEMAEVAGYTMTVLLRQVRQARRDFTLNKLQRCKPATKVRRADVFCEAWVLAVHEQVAAFAGATLSPAVEQYLAHHYPDLVQQKPRDRNATTRRKAGVRAINDALHGLLAAADVRLNHGMTTAAPLALTQVAS
;
A
#
# COMPACT_ATOMS: atom_id res chain seq x y z
N ALA A 1 3.38 -7.86 22.30
CA ALA A 1 3.61 -9.01 21.41
C ALA A 1 5.04 -8.94 20.89
N ASP A 2 5.58 -10.00 20.29
CA ASP A 2 6.94 -9.94 19.76
C ASP A 2 6.99 -9.12 18.46
N VAL A 3 8.05 -8.34 18.29
CA VAL A 3 8.30 -7.61 17.04
C VAL A 3 8.69 -8.60 15.96
N MET A 4 7.96 -8.57 14.84
CA MET A 4 8.23 -9.42 13.68
C MET A 4 8.34 -8.59 12.41
N GLU A 5 8.79 -9.23 11.33
CA GLU A 5 8.91 -8.65 10.01
C GLU A 5 8.13 -9.46 8.96
N CYS A 6 7.35 -8.78 8.14
CA CYS A 6 6.64 -9.41 7.02
C CYS A 6 6.77 -8.54 5.77
N ASN A 7 6.82 -9.18 4.59
CA ASN A 7 7.09 -8.48 3.35
C ASN A 7 5.95 -8.57 2.32
N ALA A 8 5.90 -7.56 1.44
CA ALA A 8 5.04 -7.52 0.27
C ALA A 8 5.85 -7.16 -0.99
N VAL A 9 5.53 -7.78 -2.13
CA VAL A 9 6.28 -7.59 -3.38
C VAL A 9 5.96 -6.23 -4.03
N ALA A 10 6.98 -5.38 -4.15
CA ALA A 10 6.87 -4.06 -4.75
C ALA A 10 6.80 -4.09 -6.28
N GLY A 11 6.35 -2.99 -6.88
CA GLY A 11 6.24 -2.84 -8.33
C GLY A 11 7.54 -2.43 -9.02
N SER A 12 8.58 -2.16 -8.23
CA SER A 12 9.91 -1.73 -8.69
C SER A 12 10.97 -2.37 -7.82
N LYS A 13 12.11 -2.73 -8.42
CA LYS A 13 13.27 -3.25 -7.67
C LYS A 13 14.13 -2.15 -7.05
N LYS A 14 14.20 -0.96 -7.65
CA LYS A 14 15.13 0.10 -7.21
C LYS A 14 14.43 1.31 -6.62
N THR A 15 13.46 1.86 -7.34
CA THR A 15 12.79 3.10 -6.94
C THR A 15 11.30 2.96 -7.17
N PRO A 16 10.49 2.79 -6.10
CA PRO A 16 9.05 2.66 -6.23
C PRO A 16 8.43 3.98 -6.71
N ALA A 17 7.26 3.86 -7.33
CA ALA A 17 6.47 5.03 -7.68
C ALA A 17 5.95 5.73 -6.42
N LYS A 18 5.76 7.05 -6.48
CA LYS A 18 5.23 7.85 -5.36
C LYS A 18 3.95 7.27 -4.75
N TRP A 19 2.94 6.97 -5.57
CA TRP A 19 1.68 6.39 -5.09
C TRP A 19 1.87 5.05 -4.36
N GLU A 20 2.82 4.22 -4.78
CA GLU A 20 3.07 2.91 -4.15
C GLU A 20 3.72 3.08 -2.78
N ALA A 21 4.66 4.02 -2.67
CA ALA A 21 5.25 4.40 -1.39
C ALA A 21 4.20 5.03 -0.44
N GLN A 22 3.29 5.84 -0.97
CA GLN A 22 2.16 6.38 -0.19
C GLN A 22 1.24 5.28 0.33
N LEU A 23 0.97 4.26 -0.48
CA LEU A 23 0.19 3.09 -0.06
C LEU A 23 0.90 2.32 1.05
N ALA A 24 2.20 2.05 0.91
CA ALA A 24 2.99 1.38 1.94
C ALA A 24 2.96 2.13 3.28
N ASN A 25 3.14 3.46 3.25
CA ASN A 25 3.05 4.31 4.44
C ASN A 25 1.63 4.35 5.04
N THR A 26 0.61 4.32 4.19
CA THR A 26 -0.80 4.26 4.63
C THR A 26 -1.07 2.99 5.43
N VAL A 27 -0.63 1.85 4.89
CA VAL A 27 -0.76 0.55 5.57
C VAL A 27 0.08 0.51 6.85
N SER A 28 1.32 1.00 6.82
CA SER A 28 2.19 0.96 8.00
C SER A 28 1.60 1.76 9.16
N ARG A 29 1.01 2.93 8.87
CA ARG A 29 0.33 3.77 9.87
C ARG A 29 -0.92 3.11 10.42
N ALA A 30 -1.73 2.50 9.55
CA ALA A 30 -2.97 1.84 9.96
C ALA A 30 -2.73 0.70 10.97
N TYR A 31 -1.61 -0.01 10.85
CA TYR A 31 -1.28 -1.15 11.72
C TYR A 31 -0.14 -0.87 12.72
N ALA A 32 0.16 0.41 13.00
CA ALA A 32 1.23 0.81 13.92
C ALA A 32 2.56 0.07 13.68
N CYS A 33 2.99 0.02 12.42
CA CYS A 33 4.23 -0.61 11.97
C CYS A 33 5.17 0.43 11.37
N LYS A 34 6.46 0.12 11.34
CA LYS A 34 7.43 0.75 10.44
C LYS A 34 7.43 0.03 9.10
N VAL A 35 7.80 0.73 8.04
CA VAL A 35 7.94 0.13 6.71
C VAL A 35 9.26 0.55 6.07
N LEU A 36 9.98 -0.42 5.53
CA LEU A 36 11.23 -0.26 4.80
C LEU A 36 11.05 -0.71 3.35
N PHE A 37 11.85 -0.14 2.45
CA PHE A 37 11.93 -0.60 1.06
C PHE A 37 13.26 -1.30 0.81
N ALA A 38 13.22 -2.61 0.57
CA ALA A 38 14.40 -3.41 0.23
C ALA A 38 14.79 -3.19 -1.24
N SER A 39 15.56 -2.12 -1.50
CA SER A 39 16.09 -1.79 -2.82
C SER A 39 17.01 -2.90 -3.36
N GLY A 40 17.00 -3.12 -4.67
CA GLY A 40 17.61 -4.28 -5.34
C GLY A 40 16.69 -5.50 -5.38
N ILE A 41 16.02 -5.81 -4.26
CA ILE A 41 15.10 -6.96 -4.15
C ILE A 41 13.69 -6.58 -4.64
N GLY A 42 13.22 -5.37 -4.29
CA GLY A 42 11.89 -4.89 -4.64
C GLY A 42 10.79 -5.40 -3.70
N ARG A 43 10.97 -5.19 -2.40
CA ARG A 43 9.98 -5.57 -1.37
C ARG A 43 9.75 -4.42 -0.40
N TRP A 44 8.52 -4.33 0.11
CA TRP A 44 8.15 -3.54 1.26
C TRP A 44 8.18 -4.43 2.49
N ASN A 45 9.00 -4.10 3.48
CA ASN A 45 9.13 -4.86 4.72
C ASN A 45 8.45 -4.08 5.85
N PHE A 46 7.39 -4.64 6.42
CA PHE A 46 6.68 -4.11 7.57
C PHE A 46 7.27 -4.71 8.84
N ILE A 47 7.51 -3.87 9.84
CA ILE A 47 8.14 -4.25 11.10
C ILE A 47 7.29 -3.73 12.26
N GLY A 48 6.87 -4.64 13.13
CA GLY A 48 5.95 -4.36 14.23
C GLY A 48 5.18 -5.60 14.67
N GLU A 49 4.40 -5.47 15.74
CA GLU A 49 3.60 -6.59 16.27
C GLU A 49 2.51 -7.06 15.28
N MET A 50 2.02 -6.14 14.43
CA MET A 50 1.01 -6.41 13.41
C MET A 50 1.59 -6.51 11.99
N ALA A 51 2.91 -6.73 11.87
CA ALA A 51 3.59 -6.72 10.58
C ALA A 51 3.03 -7.75 9.59
N GLU A 52 2.64 -8.94 10.05
CA GLU A 52 2.00 -9.96 9.21
C GLU A 52 0.71 -9.44 8.56
N VAL A 53 -0.18 -8.84 9.35
CA VAL A 53 -1.44 -8.26 8.88
C VAL A 53 -1.18 -7.10 7.92
N ALA A 54 -0.17 -6.27 8.20
CA ALA A 54 0.24 -5.17 7.34
C ALA A 54 0.79 -5.67 5.99
N GLY A 55 1.68 -6.67 5.99
CA GLY A 55 2.25 -7.27 4.78
C GLY A 55 1.20 -7.93 3.89
N TYR A 56 0.26 -8.67 4.50
CA TYR A 56 -0.89 -9.24 3.79
C TYR A 56 -1.78 -8.14 3.18
N THR A 57 -2.13 -7.12 3.98
CA THR A 57 -2.95 -6.00 3.53
C THR A 57 -2.31 -5.27 2.35
N MET A 58 -1.00 -4.99 2.43
CA MET A 58 -0.26 -4.37 1.33
C MET A 58 -0.30 -5.23 0.06
N THR A 59 -0.15 -6.55 0.19
CA THR A 59 -0.22 -7.48 -0.94
C THR A 59 -1.59 -7.45 -1.63
N VAL A 60 -2.68 -7.44 -0.85
CA VAL A 60 -4.05 -7.35 -1.35
C VAL A 60 -4.28 -6.00 -2.05
N LEU A 61 -3.95 -4.89 -1.38
CA LEU A 61 -4.15 -3.54 -1.92
C LEU A 61 -3.32 -3.30 -3.18
N LEU A 62 -2.08 -3.79 -3.24
CA LEU A 62 -1.25 -3.72 -4.44
C LEU A 62 -1.89 -4.44 -5.62
N ARG A 63 -2.49 -5.62 -5.39
CA ARG A 63 -3.20 -6.35 -6.45
C ARG A 63 -4.40 -5.54 -6.95
N GLN A 64 -5.20 -4.99 -6.04
CA GLN A 64 -6.39 -4.22 -6.40
C GLN A 64 -6.05 -2.94 -7.17
N VAL A 65 -5.13 -2.11 -6.66
CA VAL A 65 -4.74 -0.86 -7.35
C VAL A 65 -4.06 -1.13 -8.69
N ARG A 66 -3.26 -2.20 -8.81
CA ARG A 66 -2.62 -2.57 -10.08
C ARG A 66 -3.65 -3.00 -11.11
N GLN A 67 -4.69 -3.72 -10.70
CA GLN A 67 -5.80 -4.09 -11.56
C GLN A 67 -6.58 -2.84 -12.01
N ALA A 68 -7.04 -2.03 -11.07
CA ALA A 68 -7.76 -0.79 -11.35
C ALA A 68 -6.96 0.17 -12.26
N ARG A 69 -5.65 0.29 -12.03
CA ARG A 69 -4.73 1.08 -12.87
C ARG A 69 -4.66 0.55 -14.30
N ARG A 70 -4.60 -0.78 -14.49
CA ARG A 70 -4.58 -1.41 -15.82
C ARG A 70 -5.88 -1.09 -16.55
N ASP A 71 -7.02 -1.29 -15.89
CA ASP A 71 -8.34 -1.05 -16.48
C ASP A 71 -8.54 0.42 -16.85
N PHE A 72 -8.15 1.35 -15.97
CA PHE A 72 -8.15 2.77 -16.27
C PHE A 72 -7.26 3.11 -17.48
N THR A 73 -6.05 2.56 -17.54
CA THR A 73 -5.11 2.82 -18.63
C THR A 73 -5.63 2.29 -19.97
N LEU A 74 -6.22 1.08 -19.97
CA LEU A 74 -6.75 0.45 -21.18
C LEU A 74 -8.06 1.08 -21.65
N ASN A 75 -8.91 1.57 -20.75
CA ASN A 75 -10.23 2.08 -21.13
C ASN A 75 -10.25 3.60 -21.33
N LYS A 76 -9.50 4.37 -20.54
CA LYS A 76 -9.57 5.84 -20.53
C LYS A 76 -8.38 6.51 -21.23
N LEU A 77 -7.25 5.81 -21.39
CA LEU A 77 -5.99 6.41 -21.88
C LEU A 77 -5.52 5.88 -23.23
N GLN A 78 -6.36 5.17 -23.99
CA GLN A 78 -5.98 4.43 -25.20
C GLN A 78 -5.09 5.22 -26.19
N ARG A 79 -5.48 6.46 -26.49
CA ARG A 79 -4.84 7.34 -27.47
C ARG A 79 -3.65 8.14 -26.94
N CYS A 80 -3.27 7.96 -25.67
CA CYS A 80 -2.14 8.68 -25.08
C CYS A 80 -0.80 8.00 -25.41
N LYS A 81 0.26 8.80 -25.58
CA LYS A 81 1.64 8.30 -25.65
C LYS A 81 2.01 7.54 -24.36
N PRO A 82 2.91 6.54 -24.40
CA PRO A 82 3.26 5.72 -23.22
C PRO A 82 3.64 6.53 -21.97
N ALA A 83 4.52 7.52 -22.11
CA ALA A 83 4.91 8.38 -20.97
C ALA A 83 3.71 9.15 -20.38
N THR A 84 2.78 9.60 -21.24
CA THR A 84 1.55 10.27 -20.81
C THR A 84 0.61 9.31 -20.10
N LYS A 85 0.47 8.06 -20.60
CA LYS A 85 -0.31 7.00 -19.94
C LYS A 85 0.20 6.77 -18.52
N VAL A 86 1.51 6.58 -18.35
CA VAL A 86 2.12 6.34 -17.04
C VAL A 86 1.85 7.49 -16.07
N ARG A 87 2.07 8.74 -16.49
CA ARG A 87 1.86 9.91 -15.62
C ARG A 87 0.40 10.10 -15.19
N ARG A 88 -0.54 9.91 -16.12
CA ARG A 88 -1.98 10.01 -15.83
C ARG A 88 -2.47 8.87 -14.94
N ALA A 89 -1.97 7.65 -15.20
CA ALA A 89 -2.22 6.50 -14.33
C ALA A 89 -1.60 6.67 -12.93
N ASP A 90 -0.47 7.37 -12.79
CA ASP A 90 0.09 7.73 -11.49
C ASP A 90 -0.85 8.69 -10.73
N VAL A 91 -1.45 9.71 -11.39
CA VAL A 91 -2.46 10.60 -10.76
C VAL A 91 -3.69 9.82 -10.29
N PHE A 92 -4.20 8.92 -11.13
CA PHE A 92 -5.28 7.99 -10.76
C PHE A 92 -4.91 7.17 -9.51
N CYS A 93 -3.71 6.59 -9.45
CA CYS A 93 -3.28 5.77 -8.31
C CYS A 93 -3.09 6.61 -7.05
N GLU A 94 -2.56 7.84 -7.15
CA GLU A 94 -2.42 8.74 -5.99
C GLU A 94 -3.79 9.03 -5.35
N ALA A 95 -4.82 9.27 -6.17
CA ALA A 95 -6.17 9.49 -5.70
C ALA A 95 -6.83 8.21 -5.15
N TRP A 96 -6.60 7.06 -5.80
CA TRP A 96 -7.06 5.76 -5.29
C TRP A 96 -6.49 5.48 -3.89
N VAL A 97 -5.20 5.74 -3.67
CA VAL A 97 -4.54 5.55 -2.37
C VAL A 97 -5.10 6.50 -1.31
N LEU A 98 -5.45 7.73 -1.68
CA LEU A 98 -6.10 8.69 -0.78
C LEU A 98 -7.44 8.16 -0.27
N ALA A 99 -8.29 7.62 -1.14
CA ALA A 99 -9.56 7.02 -0.73
C ALA A 99 -9.36 5.77 0.15
N VAL A 100 -8.36 4.93 -0.15
CA VAL A 100 -8.04 3.79 0.72
C VAL A 100 -7.53 4.23 2.08
N HIS A 101 -6.74 5.31 2.16
CA HIS A 101 -6.30 5.86 3.44
C HIS A 101 -7.47 6.19 4.35
N GLU A 102 -8.54 6.79 3.83
CA GLU A 102 -9.75 7.08 4.62
C GLU A 102 -10.42 5.79 5.12
N GLN A 103 -10.45 4.73 4.31
CA GLN A 103 -11.01 3.44 4.71
C GLN A 103 -10.16 2.72 5.77
N VAL A 104 -8.82 2.76 5.65
CA VAL A 104 -7.93 2.10 6.62
C VAL A 104 -7.66 2.93 7.88
N ALA A 105 -8.01 4.22 7.87
CA ALA A 105 -7.88 5.07 9.05
C ALA A 105 -8.72 4.54 10.23
N ALA A 106 -9.78 3.76 9.97
CA ALA A 106 -10.55 3.07 11.00
C ALA A 106 -9.73 2.06 11.83
N PHE A 107 -8.60 1.56 11.29
CA PHE A 107 -7.69 0.68 12.02
C PHE A 107 -6.57 1.44 12.74
N ALA A 108 -6.37 2.71 12.41
CA ALA A 108 -5.38 3.55 13.07
C ALA A 108 -5.82 3.85 14.51
N GLY A 109 -4.87 3.84 15.44
CA GLY A 109 -5.13 4.12 16.86
C GLY A 109 -4.18 3.40 17.81
N ALA A 110 -3.55 2.33 17.35
CA ALA A 110 -2.44 1.71 18.08
C ALA A 110 -1.17 2.57 18.00
N THR A 111 -0.40 2.56 19.08
CA THR A 111 0.91 3.22 19.15
C THR A 111 2.00 2.24 18.76
N LEU A 112 2.99 2.70 18.00
CA LEU A 112 4.16 1.90 17.66
C LEU A 112 4.93 1.49 18.92
N SER A 113 5.18 0.19 19.09
CA SER A 113 5.96 -0.33 20.21
C SER A 113 7.41 0.20 20.19
N PRO A 114 7.98 0.67 21.32
CA PRO A 114 9.39 1.07 21.39
C PRO A 114 10.38 -0.03 20.99
N ALA A 115 9.98 -1.31 21.14
CA ALA A 115 10.78 -2.46 20.72
C ALA A 115 11.05 -2.46 19.20
N VAL A 116 10.20 -1.80 18.40
CA VAL A 116 10.43 -1.67 16.94
C VAL A 116 11.66 -0.84 16.65
N GLU A 117 11.91 0.24 17.39
CA GLU A 117 13.10 1.07 17.19
C GLU A 117 14.38 0.30 17.55
N GLN A 118 14.33 -0.53 18.60
CA GLN A 118 15.44 -1.42 18.98
C GLN A 118 15.71 -2.46 17.89
N TYR A 119 14.66 -3.08 17.36
CA TYR A 119 14.77 -4.01 16.23
C TYR A 119 15.42 -3.35 15.02
N LEU A 120 14.96 -2.15 14.64
CA LEU A 120 15.53 -1.40 13.52
C LEU A 120 17.02 -1.08 13.73
N ALA A 121 17.41 -0.63 14.92
CA ALA A 121 18.80 -0.32 15.23
C ALA A 121 19.73 -1.53 15.15
N HIS A 122 19.23 -2.72 15.53
CA HIS A 122 20.02 -3.95 15.51
C HIS A 122 20.10 -4.58 14.10
N HIS A 123 18.98 -4.66 13.38
CA HIS A 123 18.90 -5.37 12.10
C HIS A 123 19.22 -4.47 10.89
N TYR A 124 19.00 -3.16 11.01
CA TYR A 124 19.14 -2.19 9.92
C TYR A 124 19.86 -0.91 10.40
N PRO A 125 21.12 -1.00 10.84
CA PRO A 125 21.85 0.18 11.33
C PRO A 125 22.09 1.23 10.23
N ASP A 126 22.22 0.81 8.96
CA ASP A 126 22.60 1.66 7.84
C ASP A 126 21.41 2.09 6.96
N LEU A 127 20.28 2.42 7.58
CA LEU A 127 19.09 2.89 6.85
C LEU A 127 19.32 4.26 6.21
N VAL A 128 18.95 4.35 4.94
CA VAL A 128 19.01 5.59 4.17
C VAL A 128 17.62 6.06 3.74
N GLN A 129 17.43 7.37 3.74
CA GLN A 129 16.21 7.96 3.20
C GLN A 129 16.23 7.92 1.67
N GLN A 130 15.23 7.27 1.07
CA GLN A 130 15.08 7.21 -0.37
C GLN A 130 13.82 7.97 -0.81
N LYS A 131 13.99 8.91 -1.73
CA LYS A 131 12.85 9.60 -2.35
C LYS A 131 12.18 8.69 -3.39
N PRO A 132 10.86 8.44 -3.30
CA PRO A 132 10.16 7.69 -4.33
C PRO A 132 10.09 8.47 -5.65
N ARG A 133 9.86 7.76 -6.75
CA ARG A 133 9.80 8.37 -8.09
C ARG A 133 8.47 9.10 -8.29
N ASP A 134 8.50 10.43 -8.24
CA ASP A 134 7.41 11.31 -8.68
C ASP A 134 7.61 11.70 -10.16
N ARG A 135 6.88 11.04 -11.07
CA ARG A 135 6.92 11.35 -12.52
C ARG A 135 6.15 12.61 -12.89
N ASN A 136 5.37 13.16 -11.97
CA ASN A 136 4.58 14.35 -12.17
C ASN A 136 5.23 15.60 -11.55
N ALA A 137 6.33 15.47 -10.79
CA ALA A 137 6.99 16.53 -10.02
C ALA A 137 7.05 17.91 -10.71
N THR A 138 7.54 17.96 -11.95
CA THR A 138 7.76 19.19 -12.74
C THR A 138 6.60 19.55 -13.66
N THR A 139 5.47 18.84 -13.58
CA THR A 139 4.36 19.01 -14.52
C THR A 139 3.51 20.21 -14.15
N ARG A 140 3.54 21.27 -14.96
CA ARG A 140 2.66 22.47 -14.81
C ARG A 140 1.16 22.16 -14.79
N ARG A 141 0.75 20.94 -15.19
CA ARG A 141 -0.65 20.49 -15.29
C ARG A 141 -1.13 19.64 -14.09
N LYS A 142 -0.43 19.64 -12.95
CA LYS A 142 -0.81 18.86 -11.75
C LYS A 142 -2.26 19.10 -11.29
N ALA A 143 -2.80 20.30 -11.51
CA ALA A 143 -4.16 20.69 -11.11
C ALA A 143 -5.08 21.02 -12.31
N GLY A 144 -4.73 20.60 -13.53
CA GLY A 144 -5.60 20.84 -14.70
C GLY A 144 -6.84 19.95 -14.68
N VAL A 145 -7.91 20.34 -15.39
CA VAL A 145 -9.19 19.59 -15.51
C VAL A 145 -8.98 18.10 -15.78
N ARG A 146 -8.02 17.74 -16.64
CA ARG A 146 -7.69 16.33 -16.93
C ARG A 146 -7.13 15.59 -15.71
N ALA A 147 -6.27 16.23 -14.91
CA ALA A 147 -5.72 15.62 -13.70
C ALA A 147 -6.82 15.42 -12.64
N ILE A 148 -7.75 16.39 -12.52
CA ILE A 148 -8.93 16.26 -11.66
C ILE A 148 -9.79 15.07 -12.10
N ASN A 149 -10.07 14.94 -13.40
CA ASN A 149 -10.85 13.82 -13.91
C ASN A 149 -10.13 12.46 -13.71
N ASP A 150 -8.82 12.41 -13.94
CA ASP A 150 -8.02 11.20 -13.69
C ASP A 150 -8.04 10.81 -12.20
N ALA A 151 -7.97 11.81 -11.30
CA ALA A 151 -8.08 11.61 -9.86
C ALA A 151 -9.48 11.15 -9.43
N LEU A 152 -10.54 11.74 -9.97
CA LEU A 152 -11.93 11.34 -9.70
C LEU A 152 -12.16 9.87 -10.05
N HIS A 153 -11.65 9.42 -11.21
CA HIS A 153 -11.70 8.00 -11.55
C HIS A 153 -10.96 7.12 -10.53
N GLY A 154 -9.84 7.59 -9.99
CA GLY A 154 -9.09 6.91 -8.93
C GLY A 154 -9.89 6.75 -7.64
N LEU A 155 -10.53 7.84 -7.18
CA LEU A 155 -11.41 7.84 -6.01
C LEU A 155 -12.59 6.87 -6.19
N LEU A 156 -13.29 6.97 -7.32
CA LEU A 156 -14.44 6.10 -7.62
C LEU A 156 -14.04 4.62 -7.69
N ALA A 157 -12.89 4.32 -8.31
CA ALA A 157 -12.39 2.95 -8.38
C ALA A 157 -11.90 2.39 -7.02
N ALA A 158 -11.72 3.25 -6.02
CA ALA A 158 -11.40 2.83 -4.66
C ALA A 158 -12.65 2.55 -3.81
N ALA A 159 -13.86 2.95 -4.26
CA ALA A 159 -15.09 2.78 -3.50
C ALA A 159 -15.44 1.30 -3.25
N ASP A 160 -15.10 0.43 -4.21
CA ASP A 160 -15.35 -1.01 -4.13
C ASP A 160 -14.19 -1.79 -3.48
N VAL A 161 -13.20 -1.11 -2.91
CA VAL A 161 -12.10 -1.76 -2.21
C VAL A 161 -12.64 -2.52 -1.01
N ARG A 162 -12.48 -3.84 -1.06
CA ARG A 162 -12.79 -4.71 0.06
C ARG A 162 -11.48 -5.18 0.67
N LEU A 163 -11.27 -4.81 1.92
CA LEU A 163 -10.30 -5.47 2.77
C LEU A 163 -11.02 -6.65 3.40
N ASN A 164 -10.68 -7.87 2.96
CA ASN A 164 -11.21 -9.06 3.61
C ASN A 164 -10.72 -9.02 5.06
N HIS A 165 -11.62 -8.72 5.99
CA HIS A 165 -11.32 -8.76 7.42
C HIS A 165 -10.97 -10.21 7.76
N GLY A 166 -9.67 -10.46 8.00
CA GLY A 166 -9.23 -11.72 8.57
C GLY A 166 -9.90 -11.91 9.92
N MET A 167 -10.45 -13.09 10.15
CA MET A 167 -11.23 -13.47 11.33
C MET A 167 -10.47 -13.19 12.64
N THR A 168 -10.76 -12.08 13.30
CA THR A 168 -10.53 -11.93 14.74
C THR A 168 -11.77 -12.40 15.48
N THR A 169 -12.05 -13.71 15.44
CA THR A 169 -12.79 -14.38 16.51
C THR A 169 -12.21 -15.77 16.67
N ALA A 170 -11.45 -15.94 17.75
CA ALA A 170 -11.23 -17.25 18.32
C ALA A 170 -12.60 -17.86 18.67
N ALA A 171 -12.98 -18.92 17.98
CA ALA A 171 -13.92 -19.90 18.47
C ALA A 171 -13.15 -21.23 18.53
N PRO A 172 -13.01 -21.87 19.71
CA PRO A 172 -12.40 -23.19 19.74
C PRO A 172 -13.33 -24.14 18.98
N LEU A 173 -12.79 -24.83 17.99
CA LEU A 173 -13.42 -25.95 17.31
C LEU A 173 -13.75 -27.02 18.36
N ALA A 174 -14.98 -27.00 18.88
CA ALA A 174 -15.55 -28.13 19.58
C ALA A 174 -15.80 -29.23 18.56
N LEU A 175 -14.83 -30.15 18.43
CA LEU A 175 -15.03 -31.45 17.81
C LEU A 175 -16.03 -32.23 18.66
N THR A 176 -17.30 -32.18 18.29
CA THR A 176 -18.29 -33.15 18.75
C THR A 176 -18.05 -34.43 17.95
N GLN A 177 -17.41 -35.39 18.62
CA GLN A 177 -17.44 -36.79 18.23
C GLN A 177 -18.91 -37.21 18.16
N VAL A 178 -19.36 -37.65 16.98
CA VAL A 178 -20.57 -38.46 16.89
C VAL A 178 -20.11 -39.91 17.00
N ALA A 179 -20.28 -40.46 18.19
CA ALA A 179 -20.27 -41.89 18.45
C ALA A 179 -21.72 -42.35 18.63
N SER A 180 -22.00 -43.53 18.05
CA SER A 180 -23.22 -44.36 18.12
C SER A 180 -24.34 -44.01 17.15
#